data_AF-I1HJ80-F1
#
_entry.id   AF-I1HJ80-F1
#
_cell.length_a   1.000
_cell.length_b   1.000
_cell.length_c   1.000
_cell.angle_alpha   90.00
_cell.angle_beta   90.00
_cell.angle_gamma   90.00
#
_symmetry.space_group_name_H-M   'P 1'
#
loop_
_entity.id
_entity.type
_entity.pdbx_description
1 polymer ?
#
loop_
_entity_poly.entity_id
_entity_poly.type
_entity_poly.pdbx_seq_one_letter_code
_entity_poly.pdbx_strand_id
1 'polypeptide(L)'
;MKSSTLKAILVLQAVLVMGILADVNAVGYWPKCCDNCRSFSGAQVCDDPMTKCHPDCVNCRVVQEKPAKTYRCADGIADDGTCGRKPCKHH
;
A
#
# COMPACT_ATOMS: atom_id res chain seq x y z
N MET A 1 -41.39 5.95 -16.49
CA MET A 1 -40.30 5.97 -15.49
C MET A 1 -39.33 4.81 -15.77
N LYS A 2 -38.42 4.90 -16.76
CA LYS A 2 -37.62 3.71 -17.15
C LYS A 2 -36.17 3.92 -17.57
N SER A 3 -35.76 5.12 -18.01
CA SER A 3 -34.39 5.37 -18.48
C SER A 3 -33.63 6.43 -17.65
N SER A 4 -34.21 7.61 -17.45
CA SER A 4 -33.50 8.69 -16.73
C SER A 4 -33.20 8.38 -15.26
N THR A 5 -34.12 7.72 -14.57
CA THR A 5 -33.93 7.33 -13.17
C THR A 5 -32.82 6.29 -13.03
N LEU A 6 -32.71 5.36 -13.99
CA LEU A 6 -31.68 4.32 -14.00
C LEU A 6 -30.29 4.92 -14.26
N LYS A 7 -30.19 5.87 -15.19
CA LYS A 7 -28.95 6.60 -15.46
C LYS A 7 -28.48 7.42 -14.25
N ALA A 8 -29.42 8.07 -13.56
CA ALA A 8 -29.09 8.82 -12.34
C ALA A 8 -28.55 7.90 -11.23
N ILE A 9 -29.14 6.72 -11.05
CA ILE A 9 -28.66 5.72 -10.07
C ILE A 9 -27.26 5.21 -10.44
N LEU A 10 -27.00 4.91 -11.71
CA LEU A 10 -25.68 4.46 -12.17
C LEU A 10 -24.59 5.52 -11.97
N VAL A 11 -24.90 6.79 -12.27
CA VAL A 11 -23.97 7.91 -12.03
C VAL A 11 -23.72 8.08 -10.53
N LEU A 12 -24.78 8.01 -9.70
CA LEU A 12 -24.65 8.13 -8.25
C LEU A 12 -23.80 6.99 -7.65
N GLN A 13 -23.99 5.76 -8.12
CA GLN A 13 -23.16 4.62 -7.72
C GLN A 13 -21.70 4.80 -8.13
N ALA A 14 -21.43 5.29 -9.34
CA ALA A 14 -20.06 5.55 -9.79
C ALA A 14 -19.35 6.61 -8.92
N VAL A 15 -20.05 7.68 -8.54
CA VAL A 15 -19.51 8.73 -7.65
C VAL A 15 -19.29 8.20 -6.23
N LEU A 16 -20.23 7.41 -5.69
CA LEU A 16 -20.08 6.77 -4.37
C LEU A 16 -18.87 5.83 -4.35
N VAL A 17 -18.63 5.05 -5.41
CA VAL A 17 -17.46 4.16 -5.51
C VAL A 17 -16.16 4.96 -5.61
N MET A 18 -16.12 6.06 -6.37
CA MET A 18 -14.92 6.92 -6.43
C MET A 18 -14.66 7.64 -5.09
N GLY A 19 -15.71 8.04 -4.36
CA GLY A 19 -15.58 8.73 -3.07
C GLY A 19 -15.02 7.82 -1.96
N ILE A 20 -15.38 6.54 -1.94
CA ILE A 20 -14.89 5.58 -0.94
C ILE A 20 -13.40 5.26 -1.15
N LEU A 21 -12.89 5.39 -2.37
CA LEU A 21 -11.48 5.12 -2.70
C LEU A 21 -10.54 6.28 -2.37
N ALA A 22 -11.05 7.49 -2.09
CA ALA A 22 -10.23 8.65 -1.78
C ALA A 22 -9.73 8.69 -0.32
N ASP A 23 -10.41 7.98 0.59
CA ASP A 23 -10.10 7.95 2.04
C ASP A 23 -9.21 6.77 2.46
N VAL A 24 -8.45 6.18 1.54
CA VAL A 24 -7.27 5.41 1.94
C VAL A 24 -6.16 6.38 2.31
N ASN A 25 -6.33 7.06 3.44
CA ASN A 25 -5.22 7.69 4.15
C ASN A 25 -4.23 6.59 4.48
N ALA A 26 -3.30 6.37 3.57
CA ALA A 26 -2.22 5.42 3.68
C ALA A 26 -1.20 6.01 4.67
N VAL A 27 -1.60 6.03 5.94
CA VAL A 27 -0.77 6.36 7.10
C VAL A 27 -0.13 5.06 7.54
N GLY A 28 1.06 4.81 7.03
CA GLY A 28 1.81 3.59 7.22
C GLY A 28 3.29 3.87 7.43
N TYR A 29 4.03 2.86 7.90
CA TYR A 29 5.48 2.96 7.97
C TYR A 29 6.12 2.75 6.60
N TRP A 30 7.01 3.66 6.20
CA TRP A 30 7.89 3.48 5.04
C TRP A 30 9.37 3.49 5.45
N PRO A 31 10.16 2.49 5.04
CA PRO A 31 11.58 2.43 5.36
C PRO A 31 12.40 3.52 4.65
N LYS A 32 13.61 3.81 5.15
CA LYS A 32 14.50 4.85 4.58
C LYS A 32 15.00 4.57 3.16
N CYS A 33 14.89 3.33 2.71
CA CYS A 33 15.21 2.82 1.38
C CYS A 33 14.31 1.59 1.13
N CYS A 34 14.07 1.25 -0.13
CA CYS A 34 13.34 0.06 -0.51
C CYS A 34 13.80 -0.41 -1.90
N ASP A 35 14.30 -1.63 -2.02
CA ASP A 35 14.74 -2.23 -3.28
C ASP A 35 13.57 -2.90 -4.01
N ASN A 36 12.72 -3.62 -3.28
CA ASN A 36 11.55 -4.29 -3.80
C ASN A 36 10.31 -3.52 -3.36
N CYS A 37 9.85 -2.58 -4.17
CA CYS A 37 8.61 -1.85 -3.90
C CYS A 37 7.50 -2.24 -4.89
N ARG A 38 6.27 -2.23 -4.40
CA ARG A 38 5.06 -2.49 -5.19
C ARG A 38 4.09 -1.33 -5.00
N SER A 39 3.71 -0.69 -6.11
CA SER A 39 2.64 0.31 -6.15
C SER A 39 1.38 -0.24 -6.79
N PHE A 40 0.23 0.04 -6.19
CA PHE A 40 -1.09 -0.31 -6.73
C PHE A 40 -2.15 0.69 -6.28
N SER A 41 -2.96 1.18 -7.22
CA SER A 41 -4.13 2.02 -6.95
C SER A 41 -3.85 3.25 -6.06
N GLY A 42 -2.71 3.92 -6.24
CA GLY A 42 -2.32 5.12 -5.48
C GLY A 42 -1.69 4.87 -4.11
N ALA A 43 -1.43 3.61 -3.76
CA ALA A 43 -0.65 3.23 -2.59
C ALA A 43 0.62 2.48 -2.99
N GLN A 44 1.68 2.62 -2.19
CA GLN A 44 2.93 1.89 -2.33
C GLN A 44 3.28 1.13 -1.05
N VAL A 45 3.84 -0.06 -1.21
CA VAL A 45 4.27 -0.97 -0.14
C VAL A 45 5.72 -1.39 -0.40
N CYS A 46 6.53 -1.46 0.65
CA CYS A 46 7.87 -2.01 0.57
C CYS A 46 7.87 -3.52 0.89
N ASP A 47 8.28 -4.33 -0.07
CA ASP A 47 8.34 -5.79 0.02
C ASP A 47 9.68 -6.33 0.52
N ASP A 48 10.63 -5.46 0.87
CA ASP A 48 11.94 -5.89 1.36
C ASP A 48 11.84 -6.71 2.66
N PRO A 49 12.54 -7.85 2.73
CA PRO A 49 12.63 -8.63 3.95
C PRO A 49 13.50 -7.91 4.98
N MET A 50 13.01 -7.82 6.20
CA MET A 50 13.69 -7.24 7.36
C MET A 50 13.82 -8.28 8.47
N THR A 51 14.86 -8.17 9.31
CA THR A 51 15.07 -9.07 10.45
C THR A 51 14.06 -8.85 11.58
N LYS A 52 13.45 -7.66 11.63
CA LYS A 52 12.37 -7.28 12.53
C LYS A 52 11.53 -6.17 11.89
N CYS A 53 10.24 -6.11 12.21
CA CYS A 53 9.42 -4.98 11.83
C CYS A 53 9.76 -3.72 12.64
N HIS A 54 9.56 -2.56 12.02
CA HIS A 54 9.61 -1.29 12.73
C HIS A 54 8.45 -1.21 13.75
N PRO A 55 8.62 -0.56 14.92
CA PRO A 55 7.54 -0.39 15.90
C PRO A 55 6.30 0.30 15.32
N ASP A 56 6.52 1.21 14.37
CA ASP A 56 5.44 1.96 13.71
C ASP A 56 4.78 1.18 12.57
N CYS A 57 5.27 -0.03 12.26
CA CYS A 57 4.63 -0.89 11.28
C CYS A 57 3.39 -1.55 11.91
N VAL A 58 2.21 -1.21 11.42
CA VAL A 58 0.94 -1.75 11.91
C VAL A 58 0.73 -3.18 11.40
N ASN A 59 1.02 -3.45 10.13
CA ASN A 59 0.80 -4.73 9.48
C ASN A 59 2.11 -5.51 9.27
N CYS A 60 2.73 -5.97 10.36
CA CYS A 60 3.92 -6.81 10.29
C CYS A 60 3.58 -8.26 9.91
N ARG A 61 4.25 -8.80 8.87
CA ARG A 61 4.06 -10.19 8.42
C ARG A 61 5.38 -10.96 8.44
N VAL A 62 5.33 -12.23 8.82
CA VAL A 62 6.45 -13.16 8.61
C VAL A 62 6.48 -13.57 7.15
N VAL A 63 7.62 -13.47 6.49
CA VAL A 63 7.78 -13.85 5.07
C VAL A 63 8.63 -15.09 4.88
N GLN A 64 9.51 -15.40 5.84
CA GLN A 64 10.28 -16.63 5.85
C GLN A 64 10.51 -17.08 7.28
N GLU A 65 10.46 -18.39 7.55
CA GLU A 65 10.75 -18.95 8.87
C GLU A 65 12.14 -19.57 9.00
N LYS A 66 12.72 -20.07 7.90
CA LYS A 66 14.02 -20.75 7.86
C LYS A 66 14.83 -20.34 6.63
N PRO A 67 16.17 -20.24 6.69
CA PRO A 67 17.04 -20.53 7.85
C PRO A 67 17.05 -19.43 8.92
N ALA A 68 16.70 -18.19 8.56
CA ALA A 68 16.48 -17.10 9.49
C ALA A 68 15.06 -16.55 9.30
N LYS A 69 14.39 -16.24 10.41
CA LYS A 69 13.06 -15.67 10.37
C LYS A 69 13.14 -14.23 9.86
N THR A 70 12.44 -13.94 8.77
CA THR A 70 12.36 -12.59 8.19
C THR A 70 10.92 -12.12 8.15
N TYR A 71 10.78 -10.80 8.16
CA TYR A 71 9.52 -10.10 8.26
C TYR A 71 9.39 -9.09 7.11
N ARG A 72 8.18 -8.64 6.86
CA ARG A 72 7.86 -7.55 5.94
C ARG A 72 6.79 -6.66 6.58
N CYS A 73 6.95 -5.36 6.43
CA CYS A 73 5.87 -4.42 6.73
C CYS A 73 4.90 -4.34 5.55
N ALA A 74 3.62 -4.66 5.77
CA ALA A 74 2.58 -4.61 4.74
C ALA A 74 1.73 -3.34 4.81
N ASP A 75 2.20 -2.31 5.51
CA ASP A 75 1.57 -1.00 5.50
C ASP A 75 1.73 -0.36 4.13
N GLY A 76 0.65 0.21 3.63
CA GLY A 76 0.67 1.06 2.45
C GLY A 76 0.85 2.51 2.87
N ILE A 77 1.68 3.24 2.14
CA ILE A 77 1.68 4.71 2.15
C ILE A 77 1.17 5.23 0.81
N ALA A 78 0.79 6.51 0.76
CA ALA A 78 0.37 7.13 -0.49
C ALA A 78 1.54 7.07 -1.48
N ASP A 79 1.26 6.73 -2.73
CA ASP A 79 2.28 6.70 -3.78
C ASP A 79 2.70 8.12 -4.12
N ASP A 80 3.88 8.50 -3.63
CA ASP A 80 4.56 9.78 -3.91
C ASP A 80 5.69 9.62 -4.95
N GLY A 81 5.76 8.44 -5.59
CA GLY A 81 6.80 8.09 -6.56
C GLY A 81 8.18 7.91 -5.95
N THR A 82 8.30 7.72 -4.63
CA THR A 82 9.59 7.41 -3.97
C THR A 82 10.02 5.95 -4.12
N CYS A 83 9.07 5.05 -4.42
CA CYS A 83 9.35 3.68 -4.83
C CYS A 83 10.40 3.64 -5.96
N GLY A 84 11.51 2.92 -5.72
CA GLY A 84 12.60 2.73 -6.69
C GLY A 84 13.60 3.88 -6.81
N ARG A 85 13.39 5.04 -6.13
CA ARG A 85 14.34 6.17 -6.21
C ARG A 85 15.61 5.96 -5.38
N LYS A 86 15.52 5.15 -4.32
CA LYS A 86 16.61 4.99 -3.36
C LYS A 86 16.88 3.52 -3.05
N PRO A 87 17.83 2.89 -3.76
CA PRO A 87 18.24 1.53 -3.45
C PRO A 87 18.85 1.47 -2.04
N CYS A 88 18.63 0.37 -1.34
CA CYS A 88 19.27 0.13 -0.06
C CYS A 88 20.75 -0.17 -0.26
N LYS A 89 21.58 0.36 0.65
CA LYS A 89 22.99 -0.03 0.71
C LYS A 89 23.07 -1.36 1.44
N HIS A 90 23.33 -2.44 0.71
CA HIS A 90 23.73 -3.71 1.32
C HIS A 90 25.22 -3.62 1.67
N HIS A 91 25.55 -3.72 2.95
CA HIS A 91 26.93 -3.80 3.46
C HIS A 91 27.21 -5.22 3.92
#